data_AF-I3T441-F1
#
_entry.id   AF-I3T441-F1
#
_cell.length_a   1.000
_cell.length_b   1.000
_cell.length_c   1.000
_cell.angle_alpha   90.00
_cell.angle_beta   90.00
_cell.angle_gamma   90.00
#
_symmetry.space_group_name_H-M   'P 1'
#
loop_
_entity.id
_entity.type
_entity.pdbx_description
1 polymer ?
#
loop_
_entity_poly.entity_id
_entity_poly.type
_entity_poly.pdbx_seq_one_letter_code
_entity_poly.pdbx_strand_id
1 'polypeptide(L)'
;MNCILLFVLWTLVAAIPCQDRGLNIHFPIPKQFTWSTAVASLYDRILDESKKKEHRNSSGLLKEIYQIETATRHLTDLVDSAQFPLTEEHIMEVEQDLKELKLASEAFRVGLDPLERHVREVFRKIVDSRTEGLDSLGTSSYTGQ
;
A
#
# COMPACT_ATOMS: atom_id res chain seq x y z
N MET A 1 -7.86 -7.26 25.86
CA MET A 1 -8.24 -7.59 24.47
C MET A 1 -8.17 -6.38 23.53
N ASN A 2 -8.62 -5.19 23.93
CA ASN A 2 -8.62 -3.97 23.08
C ASN A 2 -7.22 -3.60 22.52
N CYS A 3 -6.15 -3.74 23.33
CA CYS A 3 -4.77 -3.49 22.90
C CYS A 3 -4.24 -4.48 21.83
N ILE A 4 -4.69 -5.74 21.81
CA ILE A 4 -4.31 -6.66 20.71
C ILE A 4 -5.02 -6.27 19.42
N LEU A 5 -6.30 -5.90 19.51
CA LEU A 5 -7.11 -5.45 18.38
C LEU A 5 -6.52 -4.20 17.73
N LEU A 6 -6.21 -3.19 18.55
CA LEU A 6 -5.54 -1.97 18.08
C LEU A 6 -4.16 -2.29 17.46
N PHE A 7 -3.43 -3.32 17.95
CA PHE A 7 -2.12 -3.71 17.40
C PHE A 7 -2.31 -4.36 16.03
N VAL A 8 -3.30 -5.23 15.87
CA VAL A 8 -3.66 -5.84 14.58
C VAL A 8 -4.12 -4.78 13.57
N LEU A 9 -4.94 -3.81 13.98
CA LEU A 9 -5.34 -2.71 13.10
C LEU A 9 -4.14 -1.87 12.66
N TRP A 10 -3.21 -1.60 13.58
CA TRP A 10 -1.96 -0.91 13.27
C TRP A 10 -1.06 -1.70 12.32
N THR A 11 -0.91 -3.03 12.50
CA THR A 11 -0.08 -3.85 11.59
C THR A 11 -0.67 -3.95 10.19
N LEU A 12 -2.00 -4.01 10.05
CA LEU A 12 -2.68 -3.97 8.75
C LEU A 12 -2.40 -2.66 8.01
N VAL A 13 -2.43 -1.54 8.75
CA VAL A 13 -2.05 -0.23 8.24
C VAL A 13 -0.57 -0.19 7.85
N ALA A 14 0.32 -0.72 8.69
CA ALA A 14 1.77 -0.76 8.44
C ALA A 14 2.15 -1.58 7.20
N ALA A 15 1.35 -2.57 6.81
CA ALA A 15 1.57 -3.37 5.62
C ALA A 15 1.32 -2.61 4.31
N ILE A 16 0.55 -1.52 4.36
CA ILE A 16 0.13 -0.75 3.20
C ILE A 16 1.23 0.26 2.81
N PRO A 17 1.84 0.16 1.61
CA PRO A 17 2.99 0.98 1.19
C PRO A 17 2.69 2.48 1.00
N CYS A 18 1.45 2.94 1.19
CA CYS A 18 1.05 4.33 0.98
C CYS A 18 0.87 5.16 2.27
N GLN A 19 1.20 4.61 3.44
CA GLN A 19 0.98 5.29 4.72
C GLN A 19 2.29 5.68 5.44
N ASP A 20 2.99 6.69 4.94
CA ASP A 20 4.17 7.28 5.59
C ASP A 20 3.85 7.97 6.94
N ARG A 21 2.58 8.31 7.18
CA ARG A 21 2.17 9.18 8.30
C ARG A 21 1.61 8.44 9.52
N GLY A 22 1.53 7.11 9.51
CA GLY A 22 0.77 6.33 10.51
C GLY A 22 1.55 5.37 11.41
N LEU A 23 2.86 5.20 11.20
CA LEU A 23 3.62 4.14 11.85
C LEU A 23 4.06 4.48 13.29
N ASN A 24 4.17 5.76 13.63
CA ASN A 24 4.67 6.23 14.93
C ASN A 24 3.53 6.40 15.95
N ILE A 25 2.76 5.33 16.20
CA ILE A 25 1.69 5.32 17.21
C ILE A 25 2.24 4.65 18.46
N HIS A 26 2.38 5.41 19.55
CA HIS A 26 2.79 4.86 20.84
C HIS A 26 1.70 3.95 21.40
N PHE A 27 2.03 2.68 21.53
CA PHE A 27 1.08 1.65 21.93
C PHE A 27 1.26 1.28 23.40
N PRO A 28 0.27 1.49 24.29
CA PRO A 28 0.40 1.09 25.69
C PRO A 28 0.21 -0.43 25.82
N ILE A 29 1.30 -1.19 25.63
CA ILE A 29 1.30 -2.64 25.83
C ILE A 29 1.28 -2.92 27.34
N PRO A 30 0.24 -3.59 27.88
CA PRO A 30 0.18 -3.88 29.31
C PRO A 30 1.25 -4.91 29.69
N LYS A 31 2.09 -4.60 30.66
CA LYS A 31 3.21 -5.46 31.09
C LYS A 31 2.79 -6.69 31.92
N GLN A 32 1.53 -6.73 32.34
CA GLN A 32 0.98 -7.76 33.23
C GLN A 32 0.64 -9.09 32.54
N PHE A 33 0.70 -9.15 31.21
CA PHE A 33 0.33 -10.35 30.46
C PHE A 33 1.55 -11.06 29.89
N THR A 34 1.52 -12.39 29.86
CA THR A 34 2.62 -13.24 29.36
C THR A 34 2.91 -13.05 27.86
N TRP A 35 1.93 -12.64 27.07
CA TRP A 35 2.11 -12.31 25.64
C TRP A 35 2.74 -10.94 25.39
N SER A 36 2.84 -10.09 26.42
CA SER A 36 3.28 -8.69 26.30
C SER A 36 4.65 -8.55 25.66
N THR A 37 5.60 -9.37 26.09
CA THR A 37 6.98 -9.38 25.57
C THR A 37 7.04 -9.78 24.10
N ALA A 38 6.24 -10.77 23.68
CA ALA A 38 6.20 -11.20 22.28
C ALA A 38 5.59 -10.12 21.38
N VAL A 39 4.52 -9.45 21.84
CA VAL A 39 3.89 -8.35 21.08
C VAL A 39 4.82 -7.13 20.98
N ALA A 40 5.54 -6.79 22.05
CA ALA A 40 6.55 -5.73 22.02
C ALA A 40 7.67 -6.04 21.02
N SER A 41 8.18 -7.28 21.01
CA SER A 41 9.20 -7.71 20.04
C SER A 41 8.71 -7.64 18.59
N LEU A 42 7.44 -8.00 18.34
CA LEU A 42 6.84 -7.88 17.01
C LEU A 42 6.69 -6.41 16.59
N TYR A 43 6.25 -5.55 17.50
CA TYR A 43 6.13 -4.11 17.26
C TYR A 43 7.47 -3.50 16.80
N ASP A 44 8.55 -3.77 17.55
CA ASP A 44 9.88 -3.25 17.23
C ASP A 44 10.38 -3.75 15.88
N ARG A 45 10.19 -5.05 15.59
CA ARG A 45 10.61 -5.63 14.30
C ARG A 45 9.84 -5.05 13.12
N ILE A 46 8.53 -4.81 13.27
CA ILE A 46 7.72 -4.19 12.22
C ILE A 46 8.16 -2.74 11.98
N LEU A 47 8.47 -1.99 13.04
CA LEU A 47 9.04 -0.64 12.91
C LEU A 47 10.37 -0.66 12.16
N ASP A 48 11.29 -1.55 12.49
CA ASP A 48 12.60 -1.64 11.82
C ASP A 48 12.47 -2.01 10.34
N GLU A 49 11.58 -2.95 10.00
CA GLU A 49 11.31 -3.29 8.59
C GLU A 49 10.63 -2.14 7.84
N SER A 50 9.78 -1.36 8.51
CA SER A 50 9.13 -0.20 7.89
C SER A 50 10.12 0.91 7.52
N LYS A 51 11.12 1.20 8.37
CA LYS A 51 12.20 2.17 8.08
C LYS A 51 13.08 1.75 6.89
N LYS A 52 13.33 0.45 6.72
CA LYS A 52 14.09 -0.06 5.56
C LYS A 52 13.32 0.14 4.25
N LYS A 53 11.99 0.10 4.31
CA LYS A 53 11.09 0.32 3.16
C LYS A 53 11.02 1.80 2.76
N GLU A 54 11.03 2.70 3.73
CA GLU A 54 11.10 4.17 3.52
C GLU A 54 12.33 4.57 2.70
N HIS A 55 13.50 3.99 2.99
CA HIS A 55 14.74 4.26 2.24
C HIS A 55 14.72 3.84 0.76
N ARG A 56 13.73 3.05 0.32
CA ARG A 56 13.59 2.66 -1.09
C ARG A 56 12.79 3.66 -1.94
N ASN A 57 12.39 4.82 -1.40
CA ASN A 57 11.70 5.87 -2.16
C ASN A 57 10.56 5.33 -3.03
N SER A 58 9.84 4.30 -2.56
CA SER A 58 8.55 3.99 -3.13
C SER A 58 7.58 5.00 -2.54
N SER A 59 7.53 6.21 -3.12
CA SER A 59 6.32 7.02 -3.04
C SER A 59 5.15 6.07 -3.29
N GLY A 60 4.09 6.13 -2.48
CA GLY A 60 3.00 5.15 -2.44
C GLY A 60 2.20 4.96 -3.74
N LEU A 61 2.75 5.37 -4.88
CA LEU A 61 2.31 5.11 -6.23
C LEU A 61 2.76 3.71 -6.66
N LEU A 62 1.84 2.99 -7.31
CA LEU A 62 2.21 1.79 -8.05
C LEU A 62 3.22 2.17 -9.14
N LYS A 63 4.18 1.28 -9.41
CA LYS A 63 5.26 1.50 -10.39
C LYS A 63 4.71 2.01 -11.72
N GLU A 64 3.62 1.40 -12.20
CA GLU A 64 2.95 1.74 -13.45
C GLU A 64 2.36 3.15 -13.43
N ILE A 65 1.79 3.58 -12.30
CA ILE A 65 1.25 4.94 -12.12
C ILE A 65 2.38 5.96 -12.20
N TYR A 66 3.49 5.70 -11.50
CA TYR A 66 4.67 6.57 -11.54
C TYR A 66 5.27 6.68 -12.95
N GLN A 67 5.33 5.56 -13.68
CA GLN A 67 5.82 5.55 -15.07
C GLN A 67 4.90 6.34 -16.01
N ILE A 68 3.58 6.18 -15.88
CA ILE A 68 2.60 6.96 -16.65
C ILE A 68 2.73 8.46 -16.33
N GLU A 69 2.82 8.82 -15.05
CA GLU A 69 2.99 10.22 -14.62
C GLU A 69 4.24 10.84 -15.23
N THR A 70 5.37 10.13 -15.15
CA THR A 70 6.67 10.60 -15.66
C THR A 70 6.64 10.78 -17.17
N ALA A 71 6.21 9.77 -17.92
CA ALA A 71 6.12 9.85 -19.38
C ALA A 71 5.14 10.94 -19.84
N THR A 72 4.01 11.10 -19.16
CA THR A 72 3.03 12.16 -19.47
C THR A 72 3.60 13.55 -19.20
N ARG A 73 4.36 13.73 -18.12
CA ARG A 73 5.03 14.99 -17.81
C ARG A 73 6.07 15.34 -18.87
N HIS A 74 6.94 14.41 -19.23
CA HIS A 74 7.93 14.62 -20.28
C HIS A 74 7.29 14.96 -21.63
N LEU A 75 6.24 14.23 -22.04
CA LEU A 75 5.48 14.55 -23.26
C LEU A 75 4.87 15.96 -23.21
N THR A 76 4.39 16.39 -22.04
CA THR A 76 3.84 17.75 -21.87
C THR A 76 4.93 18.80 -22.04
N ASP A 77 6.10 18.59 -21.44
CA ASP A 77 7.25 19.50 -21.55
C ASP A 77 7.76 19.59 -23.01
N LEU A 78 7.74 18.47 -23.74
CA LEU A 78 8.07 18.42 -25.17
C LEU A 78 7.07 19.18 -26.03
N VAL A 79 5.76 19.06 -25.73
CA VAL A 79 4.71 19.81 -26.42
C VAL A 79 4.85 21.32 -26.17
N ASP A 80 5.15 21.71 -24.93
CA ASP A 80 5.28 23.12 -24.54
C ASP A 80 6.54 23.79 -25.12
N SER A 81 7.61 23.02 -25.35
CA SER A 81 8.88 23.50 -25.91
C SER A 81 8.98 23.36 -27.44
N ALA A 82 7.99 22.75 -28.08
CA ALA A 82 8.02 22.42 -29.49
C ALA A 82 8.10 23.68 -30.39
N GLN A 83 9.14 23.76 -31.22
CA GLN A 83 9.25 24.75 -32.29
C GLN A 83 9.18 24.06 -33.64
N PHE A 84 8.34 24.59 -34.54
CA PHE A 84 8.10 23.98 -35.84
C PHE A 84 8.96 24.61 -36.95
N PRO A 85 9.46 23.82 -37.91
CA PRO A 85 9.32 22.36 -38.02
C PRO A 85 10.15 21.61 -36.97
N LEU A 86 9.63 20.48 -36.48
CA LEU A 86 10.32 19.66 -35.47
C LEU A 86 11.63 19.08 -36.02
N THR A 87 12.63 18.98 -35.16
CA THR A 87 13.88 18.27 -35.46
C THR A 87 13.68 16.76 -35.37
N GLU A 88 14.55 16.00 -36.04
CA GLU A 88 14.53 14.54 -35.97
C GLU A 88 14.70 14.05 -34.51
N GLU A 89 15.54 14.73 -33.73
CA GLU A 89 15.76 14.42 -32.32
C GLU A 89 14.46 14.57 -31.50
N HIS A 90 13.71 15.67 -31.69
CA HIS A 90 12.42 15.85 -31.01
C HIS A 90 11.39 14.79 -31.42
N ILE A 91 11.37 14.38 -32.69
CA ILE A 91 10.47 13.33 -33.16
C ILE A 91 10.82 12.00 -32.48
N MET A 92 12.12 11.65 -32.42
CA MET A 92 12.59 10.43 -31.77
C MET A 92 12.27 10.40 -30.27
N GLU A 93 12.43 11.53 -29.56
CA GLU A 93 12.10 11.64 -28.13
C GLU A 93 10.60 11.42 -27.89
N VAL A 94 9.74 12.07 -28.68
CA VAL A 94 8.28 11.88 -28.59
C VAL A 94 7.87 10.43 -28.86
N GLU A 95 8.46 9.80 -29.88
CA GLU A 95 8.17 8.40 -30.20
C GLU A 95 8.57 7.44 -29.07
N GLN A 96 9.72 7.70 -28.44
CA GLN A 96 10.22 6.90 -27.32
C GLN A 96 9.31 7.06 -26.09
N ASP A 97 8.95 8.28 -25.71
CA ASP A 97 8.07 8.53 -24.57
C ASP A 97 6.66 7.95 -24.80
N LEU A 98 6.14 8.04 -26.03
CA LEU A 98 4.86 7.45 -26.39
C LEU A 98 4.89 5.92 -26.29
N LYS A 99 6.01 5.29 -26.67
CA LYS A 99 6.22 3.85 -26.54
C LYS A 99 6.28 3.44 -25.07
N GLU A 100 6.98 4.19 -24.23
CA GLU A 100 7.04 3.93 -22.78
C GLU A 100 5.67 4.08 -22.13
N LEU A 101 4.93 5.14 -22.46
CA LEU A 101 3.57 5.38 -21.99
C LEU A 101 2.63 4.23 -22.39
N LYS A 102 2.73 3.75 -23.65
CA LYS A 102 1.95 2.61 -24.13
C LYS A 102 2.24 1.33 -23.36
N LEU A 103 3.51 1.04 -23.09
CA LEU A 103 3.91 -0.15 -22.33
C LEU A 103 3.41 -0.07 -20.88
N ALA A 104 3.52 1.09 -20.23
CA ALA A 104 3.03 1.30 -18.87
C ALA A 104 1.50 1.20 -18.80
N SER A 105 0.78 1.77 -19.78
CA SER A 105 -0.68 1.67 -19.88
C SER A 105 -1.17 0.22 -20.06
N GLU A 106 -0.48 -0.57 -20.89
CA GLU A 106 -0.79 -1.98 -21.08
C GLU A 106 -0.53 -2.78 -19.80
N ALA A 107 0.60 -2.56 -19.13
CA ALA A 107 0.91 -3.20 -17.86
C ALA A 107 -0.15 -2.86 -16.79
N PHE A 108 -0.58 -1.59 -16.73
CA PHE A 108 -1.64 -1.14 -15.84
C PHE A 108 -2.95 -1.87 -16.14
N ARG A 109 -3.37 -1.91 -17.41
CA ARG A 109 -4.59 -2.61 -17.84
C ARG A 109 -4.58 -4.09 -17.45
N VAL A 110 -3.47 -4.79 -17.67
CA VAL A 110 -3.33 -6.21 -17.32
C VAL A 110 -3.32 -6.42 -15.80
N GLY A 111 -2.74 -5.49 -15.04
CA GLY A 111 -2.60 -5.58 -13.58
C GLY A 111 -3.86 -5.21 -12.78
N LEU A 112 -4.76 -4.40 -13.34
CA LEU A 112 -5.97 -3.93 -12.66
C LEU A 112 -6.91 -5.06 -12.23
N ASP A 113 -7.17 -5.99 -13.15
CA ASP A 113 -8.06 -7.13 -12.90
C ASP A 113 -7.59 -8.00 -11.72
N PRO A 114 -6.33 -8.49 -11.69
CA PRO A 114 -5.77 -9.16 -10.52
C PRO A 114 -5.82 -8.29 -9.26
N LEU A 115 -5.47 -7.00 -9.35
CA LEU A 115 -5.46 -6.11 -8.20
C LEU A 115 -6.84 -5.99 -7.57
N GLU A 116 -7.88 -5.78 -8.38
CA GLU A 116 -9.27 -5.71 -7.92
C GLU A 116 -9.69 -6.99 -7.20
N ARG A 117 -9.36 -8.17 -7.76
CA ARG A 117 -9.68 -9.46 -7.12
C ARG A 117 -9.02 -9.59 -5.75
N HIS A 118 -7.75 -9.22 -5.62
CA HIS A 118 -7.03 -9.27 -4.34
C HIS A 118 -7.64 -8.29 -3.33
N VAL A 119 -7.98 -7.06 -3.74
CA VAL A 119 -8.63 -6.07 -2.86
C VAL A 119 -9.98 -6.60 -2.37
N ARG A 120 -10.79 -7.19 -3.26
CA ARG A 120 -12.07 -7.82 -2.90
C ARG A 120 -11.89 -9.00 -1.95
N GLU A 121 -10.86 -9.81 -2.13
CA GLU A 121 -10.55 -10.93 -1.24
C GLU A 121 -10.15 -10.45 0.15
N VAL A 122 -9.27 -9.45 0.25
CA VAL A 122 -8.88 -8.85 1.52
C VAL A 122 -10.09 -8.27 2.24
N PHE A 123 -10.95 -7.52 1.54
CA PHE A 123 -12.17 -6.97 2.13
C PHE A 123 -13.10 -8.08 2.65
N ARG A 124 -13.27 -9.17 1.88
CA ARG A 124 -14.06 -10.32 2.30
C ARG A 124 -13.50 -10.95 3.58
N LYS A 125 -12.19 -11.21 3.62
CA LYS A 125 -11.52 -11.73 4.81
C LYS A 125 -11.68 -10.82 6.03
N ILE A 126 -11.65 -9.50 5.86
CA ILE A 126 -11.92 -8.54 6.94
C ILE A 126 -13.36 -8.68 7.46
N VAL A 127 -14.34 -8.79 6.55
CA VAL A 127 -15.75 -8.98 6.91
C VAL A 127 -15.97 -10.32 7.62
N ASP A 128 -15.38 -11.39 7.11
CA ASP A 128 -15.48 -12.73 7.69
C ASP A 128 -14.86 -12.75 9.09
N SER A 129 -13.64 -12.22 9.24
CA SER A 129 -12.94 -12.11 10.53
C SER A 129 -13.74 -11.29 11.55
N ARG A 130 -14.42 -10.22 11.11
CA ARG A 130 -15.29 -9.42 11.96
C ARG A 130 -16.52 -10.21 12.41
N THR A 131 -17.13 -10.97 11.50
CA THR A 131 -18.31 -11.81 11.80
C THR A 131 -17.95 -12.89 12.82
N GLU A 132 -16.88 -13.64 12.58
CA GLU A 132 -16.37 -14.66 13.51
C GLU A 132 -16.01 -14.06 14.89
N GLY A 133 -15.42 -12.86 14.89
CA GLY A 133 -15.13 -12.12 16.11
C GLY A 133 -16.38 -11.75 16.91
N LEU A 134 -17.49 -11.41 16.24
CA LEU A 134 -18.76 -11.13 16.90
C LEU A 134 -19.44 -12.41 17.42
N ASP A 135 -19.41 -13.48 16.63
CA ASP A 135 -20.01 -14.77 16.99
C ASP A 135 -19.33 -15.40 18.23
N SER A 136 -18.01 -15.30 18.32
CA SER A 136 -17.26 -15.77 19.50
C SER A 136 -17.57 -14.98 20.77
N LEU A 137 -17.80 -13.66 20.67
CA LEU A 137 -18.26 -12.82 21.79
C LEU A 137 -19.70 -13.16 22.21
N GLY A 138 -20.58 -13.37 21.24
CA GLY A 138 -21.97 -13.78 21.50
C GLY A 138 -22.04 -15.14 22.21
N THR A 139 -21.23 -16.11 21.78
CA THR A 139 -21.20 -17.46 22.35
C THR A 139 -20.62 -17.48 23.78
N SER A 140 -19.59 -16.66 24.06
CA SER A 140 -19.04 -16.49 25.41
C SER A 140 -20.05 -15.91 26.41
N SER A 141 -21.11 -15.26 25.94
CA SER A 141 -22.15 -14.66 26.78
C SER A 141 -23.18 -15.68 27.29
N TYR A 142 -23.29 -16.85 26.62
CA TYR A 142 -24.24 -17.91 26.98
C TYR A 142 -23.65 -19.00 27.87
N THR A 143 -22.33 -19.16 27.91
CA THR A 143 -21.65 -20.18 28.74
C THR A 143 -21.33 -19.73 30.17
N GLY A 144 -21.83 -18.56 30.59
CA GLY A 144 -21.58 -17.96 31.91
C GLY A 144 -22.80 -17.83 32.81
N GLN A 145 -23.89 -18.55 32.52
CA GLN A 145 -25.10 -18.62 33.37
C GLN A 145 -25.26 -20.01 33.98
#